data_AF-A0AAN7ZDJ5-F1
#
_entry.id   AF-A0AAN7ZDJ5-F1
#
_cell.length_a   1.000
_cell.length_b   1.000
_cell.length_c   1.000
_cell.angle_alpha   90.00
_cell.angle_beta   90.00
_cell.angle_gamma   90.00
#
_symmetry.space_group_name_H-M   'P 1'
#
loop_
_entity.id
_entity.type
_entity.pdbx_description
1 polymer ?
#
loop_
_entity_poly.entity_id
_entity_poly.type
_entity_poly.pdbx_seq_one_letter_code
_entity_poly.pdbx_strand_id
1 'polypeptide(L)'
;MGFTLKLTNRSRQGLKKLPSTLDVADDATIESTKKQIARLTGISDFNRIGIFDPVSKKTIKDRNALIRDQEPVIKNGEMIVKDLGTFFTPHKPSNAMTHEN
;
A
#
# COMPACT_ATOMS: atom_id res chain seq x y z
N MET A 1 18.56 10.95 -8.64
CA MET A 1 18.03 10.24 -9.82
C MET A 1 16.91 9.34 -9.31
N GLY A 2 15.74 9.34 -9.94
CA GLY A 2 14.65 8.43 -9.57
C GLY A 2 14.75 7.09 -10.31
N PHE A 3 13.82 6.19 -10.01
CA PHE A 3 13.62 4.95 -10.73
C PHE A 3 12.14 4.73 -11.03
N THR A 4 11.86 4.06 -12.14
CA THR A 4 10.50 3.76 -12.56
C THR A 4 10.12 2.35 -12.13
N LEU A 5 9.00 2.22 -11.42
CA LEU A 5 8.44 0.92 -11.01
C LEU A 5 7.12 0.66 -11.72
N LYS A 6 6.89 -0.58 -12.13
CA LYS A 6 5.57 -1.03 -12.57
C LYS A 6 4.62 -1.15 -11.37
N LEU A 7 3.40 -0.65 -11.52
CA LEU A 7 2.37 -0.80 -10.50
C LEU A 7 1.42 -1.94 -10.87
N THR A 8 1.36 -2.95 -10.00
CA THR A 8 0.48 -4.10 -10.16
C THR A 8 -0.69 -4.01 -9.18
N ASN A 9 -1.92 -3.86 -9.67
CA ASN A 9 -3.10 -3.82 -8.79
C ASN A 9 -3.51 -5.25 -8.36
N ARG A 10 -3.61 -5.47 -7.04
CA ARG A 10 -4.05 -6.76 -6.45
C ARG A 10 -5.56 -6.84 -6.20
N SER A 11 -6.31 -5.74 -6.31
CA SER A 11 -7.76 -5.71 -6.03
C SER A 11 -8.61 -5.93 -7.29
N ARG A 12 -9.71 -6.68 -7.14
CA ARG A 12 -10.76 -6.84 -8.18
C ARG A 12 -11.62 -5.59 -8.33
N GLN A 13 -11.81 -4.83 -7.24
CA GLN A 13 -12.38 -3.49 -7.28
C GLN A 13 -11.23 -2.53 -7.55
N GLY A 14 -11.10 -2.16 -8.83
CA GLY A 14 -9.90 -1.53 -9.36
C GLY A 14 -9.64 -0.14 -8.81
N LEU A 15 -8.36 0.16 -8.57
CA LEU A 15 -7.85 1.53 -8.58
C LEU A 15 -8.02 2.06 -10.02
N LYS A 16 -9.19 2.64 -10.32
CA LYS A 16 -9.64 2.94 -11.70
C LYS A 16 -8.68 3.79 -12.53
N LYS A 17 -7.80 4.57 -11.88
CA LYS A 17 -6.83 5.47 -12.51
C LYS A 17 -5.39 5.13 -12.11
N LEU A 18 -5.11 3.88 -11.78
CA LEU A 18 -3.75 3.46 -11.46
C LEU A 18 -2.91 3.48 -12.75
N PRO A 19 -1.83 4.26 -12.82
CA PRO A 19 -0.93 4.19 -13.96
C PRO A 19 -0.21 2.84 -13.98
N SER A 20 0.18 2.38 -15.17
CA SER A 20 0.93 1.12 -15.33
C SER A 20 2.33 1.20 -14.71
N THR A 21 2.90 2.40 -14.62
CA THR A 21 4.22 2.69 -14.07
C THR A 21 4.19 3.95 -13.23
N LEU A 22 5.10 4.06 -12.27
CA LEU A 22 5.27 5.20 -11.38
C LEU A 22 6.73 5.59 -11.32
N ASP A 23 7.01 6.88 -11.47
CA ASP A 23 8.34 7.42 -11.23
C ASP A 23 8.50 7.73 -9.75
N VAL A 24 9.48 7.08 -9.13
CA VAL A 24 9.72 7.12 -7.69
C VAL A 24 11.11 7.73 -7.48
N ALA A 25 11.19 8.78 -6.67
CA ALA A 25 12.47 9.36 -6.30
C ALA A 25 13.28 8.41 -5.41
N ASP A 26 14.62 8.50 -5.44
CA ASP A 26 15.48 7.63 -4.64
C ASP A 26 15.25 7.78 -3.12
N ASP A 27 14.92 8.99 -2.70
CA ASP A 27 14.57 9.36 -1.33
C ASP A 27 13.06 9.20 -1.04
N ALA A 28 12.28 8.63 -1.97
CA ALA A 28 10.86 8.45 -1.76
C ALA A 28 10.60 7.37 -0.70
N THR A 29 9.88 7.79 0.34
CA THR A 29 9.36 6.90 1.37
C THR A 29 8.11 6.18 0.90
N ILE A 30 7.76 5.09 1.59
CA ILE A 30 6.48 4.39 1.44
C ILE A 30 5.30 5.36 1.58
N GLU A 31 5.34 6.29 2.54
CA GLU A 31 4.28 7.28 2.70
C GLU A 31 4.16 8.24 1.51
N SER A 32 5.29 8.78 1.04
CA SER A 32 5.31 9.69 -0.12
C SER A 32 4.73 8.98 -1.35
N THR A 33 5.13 7.73 -1.57
CA THR A 33 4.64 6.88 -2.66
C THR A 33 3.13 6.63 -2.55
N LYS A 34 2.61 6.34 -1.35
CA LYS A 34 1.16 6.20 -1.11
C LYS A 34 0.40 7.47 -1.45
N LYS A 35 0.91 8.63 -1.04
CA LYS A 35 0.30 9.94 -1.34
C LYS A 35 0.27 10.19 -2.86
N GLN A 36 1.34 9.85 -3.57
CA GLN A 36 1.41 10.00 -5.03
C GLN A 36 0.38 9.09 -5.73
N ILE A 37 0.31 7.81 -5.36
CA ILE A 37 -0.68 6.86 -5.89
C ILE A 37 -2.10 7.32 -5.57
N ALA A 38 -2.36 7.78 -4.34
CA ALA A 38 -3.67 8.26 -3.92
C ALA A 38 -4.14 9.44 -4.79
N ARG A 39 -3.25 10.41 -5.06
CA ARG A 39 -3.52 11.54 -5.96
C ARG A 39 -3.85 11.09 -7.38
N LEU A 40 -3.06 10.17 -7.94
CA LEU A 40 -3.26 9.66 -9.29
C LEU A 40 -4.56 8.84 -9.42
N THR A 41 -4.90 8.08 -8.39
CA THR A 41 -6.09 7.22 -8.36
C THR A 41 -7.37 7.95 -7.96
N GLY A 42 -7.27 9.20 -7.48
CA GLY A 42 -8.41 9.99 -7.01
C GLY A 42 -8.91 9.58 -5.62
N ILE A 43 -8.06 8.94 -4.82
CA ILE A 43 -8.36 8.54 -3.44
C ILE A 43 -7.89 9.67 -2.50
N SER A 44 -8.81 10.21 -1.71
CA SER A 44 -8.48 11.30 -0.76
C SER A 44 -7.67 10.81 0.44
N ASP A 45 -7.93 9.60 0.93
CA ASP A 45 -7.21 9.03 2.08
C ASP A 45 -6.11 8.05 1.63
N PHE A 46 -4.86 8.50 1.68
CA PHE A 46 -3.70 7.70 1.27
C PHE A 46 -3.45 6.49 2.19
N ASN A 47 -4.03 6.44 3.40
CA ASN A 47 -3.94 5.29 4.30
C ASN A 47 -4.69 4.06 3.76
N ARG A 48 -5.64 4.27 2.84
CA ARG A 48 -6.29 3.19 2.09
C ARG A 48 -5.36 2.51 1.11
N ILE A 49 -4.26 3.15 0.71
CA ILE A 49 -3.33 2.58 -0.26
C ILE A 49 -2.38 1.62 0.46
N GLY A 50 -2.61 0.32 0.29
CA GLY A 50 -1.69 -0.72 0.71
C GLY A 50 -0.61 -0.97 -0.34
N ILE A 51 0.66 -0.88 0.07
CA ILE A 51 1.82 -1.25 -0.74
C ILE A 51 2.30 -2.63 -0.28
N PHE A 52 2.56 -3.51 -1.24
CA PHE A 52 2.96 -4.88 -1.02
C PHE A 52 4.20 -5.21 -1.83
N ASP A 53 5.05 -6.03 -1.23
CA ASP A 53 6.20 -6.62 -1.90
C ASP A 53 5.74 -7.62 -2.99
N PRO A 54 6.25 -7.55 -4.22
CA PRO A 54 5.88 -8.49 -5.30
C PRO A 54 6.20 -9.95 -5.00
N VAL A 55 7.24 -10.23 -4.20
CA VAL A 55 7.72 -11.60 -3.94
C VAL A 55 6.98 -12.24 -2.77
N SER A 56 7.12 -11.67 -1.58
CA SER A 56 6.52 -12.16 -0.34
C SER A 56 5.02 -11.87 -0.24
N LYS A 57 4.50 -10.97 -1.08
CA LYS A 57 3.10 -10.51 -1.06
C LYS A 57 2.67 -9.94 0.29
N LYS A 58 3.63 -9.57 1.14
CA LYS A 58 3.43 -8.95 2.46
C LYS A 58 3.29 -7.44 2.30
N THR A 59 2.50 -6.83 3.19
CA THR A 59 2.31 -5.38 3.23
C THR A 59 3.52 -4.71 3.86
N ILE A 60 4.01 -3.65 3.22
CA ILE A 60 5.04 -2.79 3.78
C ILE A 60 4.33 -1.75 4.65
N LYS A 61 4.42 -1.94 5.96
CA LYS A 61 3.72 -1.12 6.96
C LYS A 61 4.55 0.10 7.39
N ASP A 62 5.87 -0.01 7.31
CA ASP A 62 6.75 1.08 7.69
C ASP A 62 6.59 2.25 6.71
N ARG A 63 6.20 3.41 7.23
CA ARG A 63 5.87 4.59 6.43
C ARG A 63 7.11 5.38 6.02
N ASN A 64 8.18 5.28 6.80
CA ASN A 64 9.41 6.04 6.64
C ASN A 64 10.47 5.26 5.84
N ALA A 65 10.28 3.95 5.68
CA ALA A 65 11.11 3.11 4.84
C ALA A 65 11.17 3.67 3.43
N LEU A 66 12.38 3.66 2.87
CA LEU A 66 12.61 4.05 1.48
C LEU A 66 12.24 2.90 0.56
N ILE A 67 11.71 3.24 -0.61
CA ILE A 67 11.38 2.23 -1.63
C ILE A 67 12.64 1.54 -2.15
N ARG A 68 13.76 2.27 -2.27
CA ARG A 68 15.05 1.72 -2.73
C ARG A 68 15.60 0.62 -1.81
N ASP A 69 15.30 0.68 -0.51
CA ASP A 69 15.72 -0.33 0.46
C ASP A 69 14.85 -1.58 0.40
N GLN A 70 13.76 -1.57 -0.38
CA GLN A 70 12.94 -2.73 -0.63
C GLN A 70 13.54 -3.53 -1.79
N GLU A 71 14.60 -4.30 -1.50
CA GLU A 71 15.28 -5.18 -2.47
C GLU A 71 14.34 -5.90 -3.44
N PRO A 72 13.28 -6.60 -3.00
CA PRO A 72 12.42 -7.33 -3.92
C PRO A 72 11.57 -6.43 -4.82
N VAL A 73 11.27 -5.18 -4.42
CA VAL A 73 10.61 -4.20 -5.29
C VAL A 73 11.57 -3.72 -6.37
N ILE A 74 12.80 -3.36 -5.99
CA ILE A 74 13.81 -2.84 -6.91
C ILE A 74 14.28 -3.93 -7.88
N LYS A 75 14.55 -5.14 -7.38
CA LYS A 75 15.03 -6.27 -8.18
C LYS A 75 14.02 -6.73 -9.23
N ASN A 76 12.73 -6.68 -8.92
CA ASN A 76 11.68 -7.02 -9.88
C ASN A 76 11.23 -5.82 -10.72
N GLY A 77 11.57 -4.59 -10.32
CA GLY A 77 11.12 -3.37 -10.99
C GLY A 77 9.61 -3.17 -10.93
N GLU A 78 8.94 -3.81 -9.96
CA GLU A 78 7.49 -3.69 -9.78
C GLU A 78 7.09 -3.68 -8.31
N MET A 79 5.94 -3.08 -8.03
CA MET A 79 5.33 -3.08 -6.72
C MET A 79 3.84 -3.38 -6.82
N ILE A 80 3.34 -4.11 -5.83
CA ILE A 80 1.93 -4.46 -5.77
C ILE A 80 1.19 -3.42 -4.93
N VAL A 81 0.08 -2.91 -5.45
CA VAL A 81 -0.78 -1.93 -4.78
C VAL A 81 -2.19 -2.45 -4.62
N LYS A 82 -2.87 -2.06 -3.55
CA LYS A 82 -4.24 -2.46 -3.27
C LYS A 82 -4.98 -1.34 -2.54
N ASP A 83 -6.22 -1.03 -2.96
CA ASP A 83 -7.15 -0.29 -2.11
C ASP A 83 -7.58 -1.20 -0.95
N LEU A 84 -7.27 -0.78 0.27
CA LEU A 84 -7.65 -1.46 1.51
C LEU A 84 -9.08 -1.07 1.94
N GLY A 85 -9.73 -0.14 1.24
CA GLY A 85 -11.02 0.39 1.63
C GLY A 85 -10.93 1.30 2.85
N THR A 86 -12.07 1.78 3.31
CA THR A 86 -12.14 2.38 4.65
C THR A 86 -11.82 1.28 5.67
N PHE A 87 -10.84 1.49 6.53
CA PHE A 87 -10.63 0.68 7.73
C PHE A 87 -11.82 0.89 8.68
N PHE A 88 -12.98 0.34 8.35
CA PHE A 88 -14.00 0.06 9.35
C PHE A 88 -13.56 -1.24 10.01
N THR A 89 -12.73 -1.15 11.05
CA THR A 89 -12.67 -2.22 12.03
C THR A 89 -13.98 -2.10 12.82
N PRO A 90 -15.01 -2.93 12.58
CA PRO A 90 -16.02 -3.08 13.61
C PRO A 90 -15.24 -3.57 14.83
N HIS A 91 -15.18 -2.72 15.86
CA HIS A 91 -14.70 -3.12 17.17
C HIS A 91 -15.59 -4.31 17.53
N LYS A 92 -15.08 -5.55 17.42
CA LYS A 92 -15.80 -6.68 17.99
C LYS A 92 -15.99 -6.30 19.45
N PRO A 93 -17.23 -6.23 19.99
CA PRO A 93 -17.38 -6.16 21.42
C PRO A 93 -16.69 -7.41 21.97
N SER A 94 -15.59 -7.21 22.68
CA SER A 94 -14.94 -8.26 23.43
C SER A 94 -15.97 -8.69 24.45
N ASN A 95 -16.61 -9.85 24.26
CA ASN A 95 -17.65 -10.34 25.15
C ASN A 95 -16.96 -10.65 26.49
N ALA A 96 -17.01 -9.68 27.39
CA ALA A 96 -16.57 -9.81 28.76
C ALA A 96 -17.58 -10.70 29.51
N MET A 97 -17.03 -11.66 30.24
CA MET A 97 -17.58 -12.27 31.46
C MET A 97 -19.08 -12.62 31.44
N THR A 98 -19.37 -13.90 31.23
CA THR A 98 -20.35 -14.59 32.08
C THR A 98 -19.58 -15.35 33.14
N HIS A 99 -19.35 -14.68 34.28
CA HIS A 99 -19.47 -15.36 35.58
C HIS A 99 -20.95 -15.32 35.96
N GLU A 100 -21.38 -16.27 36.81
CA GLU A 100 -22.74 -16.58 37.29
C GLU A 100 -23.32 -17.85 36.61
N ASN A 101 -23.69 -18.92 37.30
CA ASN A 101 -23.62 -19.32 38.72
C ASN A 101 -23.68 -20.86 38.76
#